data_AF-A0A1Y0MUZ8-F1
#
_entry.id   AF-A0A1Y0MUZ8-F1
#
_cell.length_a   1.000
_cell.length_b   1.000
_cell.length_c   1.000
_cell.angle_alpha   90.00
_cell.angle_beta   90.00
_cell.angle_gamma   90.00
#
_symmetry.space_group_name_H-M   'P 1'
#
loop_
_entity.id
_entity.type
_entity.pdbx_description
1 polymer ?
#
loop_
_entity_poly.entity_id
_entity_poly.type
_entity_poly.pdbx_seq_one_letter_code
_entity_poly.pdbx_strand_id
1 'polypeptide(L)'
;MENLSEKKLLRAKLRVEEIKKFYKHVVTYILVNLFLAFVWNFSFKIFGDFKVSNQFDGDGFTHIPIWLVWGIFLVFHGLKTFGYLNFFGKDWEERKIKEFMEE
;
A
#
# COMPACT_ATOMS: atom_id res chain seq x y z
N MET A 1 34.56 -0.16 15.66
CA MET A 1 33.64 0.97 15.43
C MET A 1 32.99 0.94 14.05
N GLU A 2 33.63 0.37 13.01
CA GLU A 2 33.06 0.18 11.65
C GLU A 2 31.64 -0.41 11.65
N ASN A 3 31.40 -1.49 12.40
CA ASN A 3 30.17 -2.29 12.33
C ASN A 3 28.88 -1.57 12.82
N LEU A 4 28.96 -0.56 13.70
CA LEU A 4 27.77 0.14 14.21
C LEU A 4 27.26 1.18 13.20
N SER A 5 28.19 1.82 12.48
CA SER A 5 27.85 2.81 11.46
C SER A 5 27.19 2.17 10.25
N GLU A 6 27.73 1.03 9.81
CA GLU A 6 27.20 0.23 8.69
C GLU A 6 25.79 -0.30 8.99
N LYS A 7 25.55 -0.83 10.20
CA LYS A 7 24.21 -1.27 10.62
C LYS A 7 23.19 -0.13 10.62
N LYS A 8 23.58 1.07 11.05
CA LYS A 8 22.70 2.25 11.01
C LYS A 8 22.41 2.67 9.56
N LEU A 9 23.40 2.63 8.68
CA LEU A 9 23.24 2.93 7.26
C LEU A 9 22.33 1.91 6.56
N LEU A 10 22.49 0.61 6.84
CA LEU A 10 21.63 -0.45 6.31
C LEU A 10 20.17 -0.30 6.75
N ARG A 11 19.94 0.01 8.04
CA ARG A 11 18.60 0.33 8.55
C ARG A 11 17.97 1.50 7.82
N ALA A 12 18.72 2.58 7.63
CA ALA A 12 18.24 3.74 6.89
C ALA A 12 17.90 3.40 5.43
N LYS A 13 18.74 2.61 4.76
CA LYS A 13 18.50 2.15 3.38
C LYS A 13 17.23 1.29 3.27
N LEU A 14 17.07 0.30 4.15
CA LEU A 14 15.87 -0.54 4.23
C LEU A 14 14.62 0.32 4.40
N ARG A 15 14.68 1.27 5.32
CA ARG A 15 13.55 2.18 5.59
C ARG A 15 13.16 3.01 4.38
N VAL A 16 14.15 3.57 3.69
CA VAL A 16 13.93 4.33 2.45
C VAL A 16 13.32 3.44 1.35
N GLU A 17 13.77 2.19 1.24
CA GLU A 17 13.24 1.26 0.24
C GLU A 17 11.77 0.90 0.49
N GLU A 18 11.39 0.64 1.74
CA GLU A 18 9.99 0.39 2.12
C GLU A 18 9.08 1.59 1.82
N ILE A 19 9.54 2.79 2.19
CA ILE A 19 8.81 4.04 1.91
C ILE A 19 8.67 4.22 0.39
N LYS A 20 9.73 3.96 -0.39
CA LYS A 20 9.69 4.04 -1.85
C LYS A 20 8.68 3.04 -2.44
N LYS A 21 8.60 1.81 -1.92
CA LYS A 21 7.59 0.81 -2.33
C LYS A 21 6.17 1.28 -2.03
N PHE A 22 5.95 1.90 -0.86
CA PHE A 22 4.66 2.49 -0.52
C PHE A 22 4.27 3.62 -1.47
N TYR A 23 5.17 4.58 -1.73
CA TYR A 23 4.89 5.67 -2.68
C TYR A 23 4.60 5.18 -4.09
N LYS A 24 5.29 4.14 -4.57
CA LYS A 24 4.93 3.50 -5.85
C LYS A 24 3.49 2.99 -5.84
N HIS A 25 3.05 2.34 -4.75
CA HIS A 25 1.68 1.87 -4.63
C HIS A 25 0.67 3.03 -4.60
N VAL A 26 0.97 4.12 -3.86
CA VAL A 26 0.13 5.33 -3.84
C VAL A 26 0.03 5.98 -5.22
N VAL A 27 1.14 6.11 -5.94
CA VAL A 27 1.14 6.67 -7.30
C VAL A 27 0.31 5.82 -8.25
N THR A 28 0.50 4.49 -8.24
CA THR A 28 -0.34 3.57 -9.02
C THR A 28 -1.82 3.71 -8.64
N TYR A 29 -2.11 3.83 -7.35
CA TYR A 29 -3.48 4.04 -6.86
C TYR A 29 -4.10 5.30 -7.46
N ILE A 30 -3.39 6.43 -7.38
CA ILE A 30 -3.87 7.70 -7.94
C ILE A 30 -4.06 7.60 -9.46
N LEU A 31 -3.08 7.06 -10.19
CA LEU A 31 -3.14 6.97 -11.65
C LEU A 31 -4.33 6.12 -12.14
N VAL A 32 -4.57 4.97 -11.51
CA VAL A 32 -5.71 4.12 -11.86
C VAL A 32 -7.03 4.80 -11.51
N ASN A 33 -7.14 5.45 -10.35
CA ASN A 33 -8.38 6.15 -9.98
C ASN A 33 -8.63 7.37 -10.87
N LEU A 34 -7.60 8.10 -11.29
CA LEU A 34 -7.74 9.18 -12.28
C LEU A 34 -8.19 8.64 -13.64
N PHE A 35 -7.62 7.52 -14.08
CA PHE A 35 -8.06 6.84 -15.30
C PHE A 35 -9.53 6.42 -15.19
N LEU A 36 -9.93 5.79 -14.07
CA LEU A 36 -11.30 5.40 -13.82
C LEU A 36 -12.24 6.60 -13.78
N ALA A 37 -11.85 7.71 -13.13
CA ALA A 37 -12.64 8.93 -13.08
C ALA A 37 -12.91 9.53 -14.46
N PHE A 38 -11.97 9.39 -15.40
CA PHE A 38 -12.15 9.81 -16.79
C PHE A 38 -13.08 8.88 -17.58
N VAL A 39 -13.19 7.60 -17.18
CA VAL A 39 -14.12 6.66 -17.79
C VAL A 39 -15.54 6.93 -17.27
N TRP A 40 -16.41 7.40 -18.19
CA TRP A 40 -17.73 7.93 -17.86
C TRP A 40 -18.60 6.97 -17.04
N ASN A 41 -18.68 5.67 -17.40
CA ASN A 41 -19.56 4.71 -16.72
C ASN A 41 -18.88 3.34 -16.58
N PHE A 42 -17.94 3.22 -15.65
CA PHE A 42 -17.34 1.93 -15.31
C PHE A 42 -18.03 1.31 -14.09
N SER A 43 -18.60 0.13 -14.27
CA SER A 43 -19.15 -0.68 -13.19
C SER A 43 -19.00 -2.16 -13.47
N PHE A 44 -18.75 -2.96 -12.44
CA PHE A 44 -18.62 -4.41 -12.56
C PHE A 44 -19.18 -5.12 -11.31
N LYS A 45 -19.64 -6.37 -11.49
CA LYS A 45 -20.17 -7.21 -10.40
C LYS A 45 -19.06 -8.07 -9.82
N ILE A 46 -18.82 -7.99 -8.52
CA ILE A 46 -17.75 -8.77 -7.85
C ILE A 46 -18.30 -10.12 -7.36
N PHE A 47 -19.41 -10.12 -6.63
CA PHE A 47 -19.99 -11.32 -6.02
C PHE A 47 -21.52 -11.27 -6.05
N GLY A 48 -22.16 -12.18 -6.80
CA GLY A 48 -23.61 -12.19 -6.94
C GLY A 48 -24.16 -10.87 -7.47
N ASP A 49 -25.03 -10.22 -6.69
CA ASP A 49 -25.61 -8.91 -7.02
C ASP A 49 -24.80 -7.70 -6.50
N PHE A 50 -23.66 -7.94 -5.87
CA PHE A 50 -22.80 -6.86 -5.40
C PHE A 50 -22.09 -6.16 -6.57
N LYS A 51 -22.48 -4.91 -6.82
CA LYS A 51 -21.97 -4.06 -7.89
C LYS A 51 -21.03 -3.00 -7.33
N VAL A 52 -19.94 -2.73 -8.06
CA VAL A 52 -18.96 -1.71 -7.69
C VAL A 52 -18.80 -0.78 -8.89
N SER A 53 -18.90 0.51 -8.64
CA SER A 53 -18.90 1.56 -9.67
C SER A 53 -17.87 2.65 -9.36
N ASN A 54 -17.47 3.35 -10.43
CA ASN A 54 -16.69 4.58 -10.33
C ASN A 54 -17.54 5.77 -9.85
N GLN A 55 -18.86 5.74 -10.05
CA GLN A 55 -19.76 6.85 -9.74
C GLN A 55 -20.43 6.72 -8.36
N PHE A 56 -20.70 7.86 -7.72
CA PHE A 56 -21.59 7.95 -6.58
C PHE A 56 -23.03 8.11 -7.08
N ASP A 57 -23.66 7.01 -7.49
CA ASP A 57 -25.08 7.11 -7.86
C ASP A 57 -25.89 7.24 -6.56
N GLY A 58 -26.75 8.25 -6.49
CA GLY A 58 -27.54 8.61 -5.30
C GLY A 58 -28.59 7.57 -4.87
N ASP A 59 -28.63 6.41 -5.52
CA ASP A 59 -29.62 5.33 -5.33
C ASP A 59 -29.31 4.43 -4.12
N GLY A 60 -28.88 5.03 -3.02
CA GLY A 60 -28.86 4.42 -1.68
C GLY A 60 -28.00 3.16 -1.53
N PHE A 61 -26.70 3.30 -1.22
CA PHE A 61 -25.79 2.23 -0.75
C PHE A 61 -25.76 0.92 -1.57
N THR A 62 -26.33 0.88 -2.76
CA THR A 62 -26.44 -0.31 -3.62
C THR A 62 -25.12 -0.69 -4.30
N HIS A 63 -24.13 0.21 -4.26
CA HIS A 63 -22.80 0.04 -4.84
C HIS A 63 -21.74 0.66 -3.94
N ILE A 64 -20.62 -0.05 -3.79
CA ILE A 64 -19.42 0.51 -3.14
C ILE A 64 -18.56 1.19 -4.20
N PRO A 65 -18.03 2.39 -3.93
CA PRO A 65 -17.07 3.02 -4.83
C PRO A 65 -15.82 2.16 -5.02
N ILE A 66 -15.41 1.94 -6.27
CA ILE A 66 -14.26 1.08 -6.63
C ILE A 66 -13.03 1.42 -5.80
N TRP A 67 -12.73 2.71 -5.64
CA TRP A 67 -11.57 3.22 -4.94
C TRP A 67 -11.52 2.82 -3.45
N LEU A 68 -12.66 2.60 -2.80
CA LEU A 68 -12.71 2.17 -1.39
C LEU A 68 -12.31 0.71 -1.19
N VAL A 69 -12.69 -0.18 -2.12
CA VAL A 69 -12.45 -1.63 -1.99
C VAL A 69 -10.96 -1.94 -1.82
N TRP A 70 -10.12 -1.30 -2.64
CA TRP A 70 -8.67 -1.53 -2.61
C TRP A 70 -7.89 -0.40 -1.91
N GLY A 71 -8.54 0.75 -1.65
CA GLY A 71 -8.00 1.79 -0.77
C GLY A 71 -7.73 1.27 0.64
N ILE A 72 -8.52 0.30 1.12
CA ILE A 72 -8.27 -0.38 2.41
C ILE A 72 -6.90 -1.07 2.41
N PHE A 73 -6.51 -1.77 1.33
CA PHE A 73 -5.17 -2.38 1.24
C PHE A 73 -4.06 -1.33 1.23
N LEU A 74 -4.29 -0.17 0.61
CA LEU A 74 -3.34 0.95 0.64
C LEU A 74 -3.16 1.48 2.07
N VAL A 75 -4.25 1.61 2.84
CA VAL A 75 -4.19 2.02 4.25
C VAL A 75 -3.42 1.01 5.08
N PHE A 76 -3.71 -0.30 4.96
CA PHE A 76 -2.96 -1.33 5.66
C PHE A 76 -1.47 -1.34 5.29
N HIS A 77 -1.15 -1.14 4.00
CA HIS A 77 0.23 -1.01 3.56
C HIS A 77 0.90 0.22 4.19
N GLY A 78 0.21 1.36 4.26
CA GLY A 78 0.72 2.57 4.91
C GLY A 78 0.94 2.37 6.42
N LEU A 79 -0.03 1.79 7.13
CA LEU A 79 0.10 1.49 8.56
C LEU A 79 1.28 0.56 8.85
N LYS A 80 1.52 -0.42 7.97
CA LYS A 80 2.72 -1.28 8.02
C LYS A 80 3.99 -0.48 7.74
N THR A 81 4.04 0.26 6.62
CA THR A 81 5.22 1.02 6.21
C THR A 81 5.60 2.07 7.24
N PHE A 82 4.66 2.76 7.88
CA PHE A 82 4.97 3.78 8.88
C PHE A 82 5.09 3.25 10.32
N GLY A 83 4.94 1.93 10.52
CA GLY A 83 5.17 1.30 11.83
C GLY A 83 4.04 1.51 12.83
N TYR A 84 2.86 1.95 12.38
CA TYR A 84 1.69 2.13 13.24
C TYR A 84 1.07 0.78 13.65
N LEU A 85 1.24 -0.24 12.79
CA LEU A 85 0.93 -1.63 13.09
C LEU A 85 2.24 -2.41 13.07
N ASN A 86 2.80 -2.66 14.25
CA ASN A 86 4.10 -3.29 14.43
C ASN A 86 4.08 -4.82 14.17
N PHE A 87 3.35 -5.28 13.14
CA PHE A 87 3.05 -6.70 12.90
C PHE A 87 4.30 -7.55 12.61
N PHE A 88 5.39 -6.95 12.14
CA PHE A 88 6.64 -7.66 11.79
C PHE A 88 7.89 -7.13 12.52
N GLY A 89 7.75 -6.08 13.32
CA GLY A 89 8.72 -5.65 14.34
C GLY A 89 10.19 -5.45 13.91
N LYS A 90 11.04 -5.27 14.92
CA LYS A 90 12.51 -5.23 14.80
C LYS A 90 13.08 -6.54 14.27
N ASP A 91 12.40 -7.66 14.48
CA ASP A 91 12.87 -8.99 14.07
C ASP A 91 12.96 -9.13 12.55
N TRP A 92 11.99 -8.57 11.80
CA TRP A 92 12.07 -8.54 10.33
C TRP A 92 13.21 -7.64 9.85
N GLU A 93 13.39 -6.46 10.46
CA GLU A 93 14.50 -5.55 10.12
C GLU A 93 15.85 -6.20 10.40
N GLU A 94 16.00 -6.88 11.53
CA GLU A 94 17.24 -7.58 11.90
C GLU A 94 17.54 -8.74 10.96
N ARG A 95 16.53 -9.52 10.55
CA ARG A 95 16.70 -10.55 9.52
C ARG A 95 17.15 -9.95 8.19
N LYS A 96 16.55 -8.84 7.77
CA LYS A 96 16.95 -8.17 6.52
C LYS A 96 18.36 -7.60 6.57
N ILE A 97 18.77 -6.99 7.68
CA ILE A 97 20.14 -6.54 7.86
C ILE A 97 21.11 -7.72 7.79
N LYS A 98 20.75 -8.86 8.39
CA LYS A 98 21.56 -10.08 8.35
C LYS A 98 21.71 -10.62 6.92
N GLU A 99 20.61 -10.71 6.16
CA GLU A 99 20.64 -11.08 4.73
C GLU A 99 21.60 -10.17 3.95
N PHE A 100 21.52 -8.84 4.13
CA PHE A 100 22.40 -7.87 3.46
C PHE A 100 23.87 -7.90 3.89
N MET A 101 24.23 -8.54 5.01
CA MET A 101 25.63 -8.73 5.41
C MET A 101 26.18 -10.12 5.02
N GLU A 102 25.29 -11.07 4.70
CA GLU A 102 25.66 -12.41 4.23
C GLU A 102 25.75 -12.48 2.69
N GLU A 103 25.09 -11.56 1.98
CA GLU A 103 25.34 -11.21 0.57
C GLU A 103 26.58 -10.32 0.40
#